data_AF-A0A9X2JWQ5-F1
#
_entry.id   AF-A0A9X2JWQ5-F1
#
_cell.length_a   1.000
_cell.length_b   1.000
_cell.length_c   1.000
_cell.angle_alpha   90.00
_cell.angle_beta   90.00
_cell.angle_gamma   90.00
#
_symmetry.space_group_name_H-M   'P 1'
#
loop_
_entity.id
_entity.type
_entity.pdbx_description
1 polymer ?
#
loop_
_entity_poly.entity_id
_entity_poly.type
_entity_poly.pdbx_seq_one_letter_code
_entity_poly.pdbx_strand_id
1 'polypeptide(L)'
;MHVRLSRTVAAVMAAICSTVLFASPAVAAQGVSPSCSGSIVHQAGLWLPGGNQVGRVELWYSSANGGTNCVITRSFLGSKTDGIGAYLWLQDGRNVFDSSASYNSYAGGAWISNAAGVCVKYKGEVVLNGDVATGGRPGSWGNCG
;
A
#
# COMPACT_ATOMS: atom_id res chain seq x y z
N MET A 1 -81.20 5.10 22.85
CA MET A 1 -79.89 5.27 23.50
C MET A 1 -78.78 4.77 22.57
N HIS A 2 -77.67 5.51 22.52
CA HIS A 2 -76.36 5.23 21.91
C HIS A 2 -76.04 5.81 20.51
N VAL A 3 -75.48 7.02 20.60
CA VAL A 3 -74.57 7.73 19.67
C VAL A 3 -73.31 6.89 19.40
N ARG A 4 -72.75 6.89 18.18
CA ARG A 4 -71.31 6.61 17.96
C ARG A 4 -70.66 7.53 16.92
N LEU A 5 -69.77 8.34 17.49
CA LEU A 5 -68.66 9.17 17.03
C LEU A 5 -68.16 9.04 15.57
N SER A 6 -68.06 10.21 14.93
CA SER A 6 -67.27 10.52 13.74
C SER A 6 -65.76 10.34 14.00
N ARG A 7 -65.07 9.69 13.05
CA ARG A 7 -63.63 9.44 13.09
C ARG A 7 -62.82 10.73 12.87
N THR A 8 -61.86 10.97 13.74
CA THR A 8 -60.80 11.97 13.60
C THR A 8 -59.82 11.57 12.49
N VAL A 9 -59.57 12.50 11.56
CA VAL A 9 -58.45 12.47 10.61
C VAL A 9 -57.37 13.40 11.15
N ALA A 10 -56.16 12.92 11.35
CA ALA A 10 -54.99 13.78 11.57
C ALA A 10 -53.75 13.12 10.99
N ALA A 11 -53.09 13.90 10.13
CA ALA A 11 -52.05 13.52 9.19
C ALA A 11 -50.74 13.07 9.85
N VAL A 12 -50.12 12.05 9.28
CA VAL A 12 -48.74 11.66 9.55
C VAL A 12 -47.84 12.54 8.68
N MET A 13 -47.23 13.56 9.29
CA MET A 13 -46.17 14.37 8.68
C MET A 13 -44.85 13.59 8.73
N ALA A 14 -44.51 12.91 7.63
CA ALA A 14 -43.18 12.33 7.43
C ALA A 14 -42.23 13.42 6.93
N ALA A 15 -41.52 14.08 7.85
CA ALA A 15 -40.40 14.95 7.51
C ALA A 15 -39.19 14.09 7.12
N ILE A 16 -38.95 13.96 5.81
CA ILE A 16 -37.74 13.31 5.28
C ILE A 16 -36.58 14.29 5.41
N CYS A 17 -35.89 14.28 6.56
CA CYS A 17 -34.59 14.92 6.71
C CYS A 17 -33.58 14.20 5.82
N SER A 18 -33.42 14.67 4.59
CA SER A 18 -32.36 14.25 3.68
C SER A 18 -31.05 14.89 4.12
N THR A 19 -30.35 14.27 5.08
CA THR A 19 -29.00 14.66 5.44
C THR A 19 -28.05 14.25 4.32
N VAL A 20 -27.67 15.22 3.49
CA VAL A 20 -26.61 15.04 2.50
C VAL A 20 -25.30 14.90 3.27
N LEU A 21 -24.84 13.66 3.48
CA LEU A 21 -23.51 13.39 4.02
C LEU A 21 -22.50 13.76 2.93
N PHE A 22 -21.91 14.95 3.05
CA PHE A 22 -20.70 15.28 2.30
C PHE A 22 -19.57 14.41 2.87
N ALA A 23 -19.28 13.30 2.19
CA ALA A 23 -18.09 12.51 2.48
C ALA A 23 -16.86 13.38 2.18
N SER A 24 -16.09 13.71 3.22
CA SER A 24 -14.79 14.36 3.05
C SER A 24 -13.92 13.50 2.13
N PRO A 25 -13.15 14.10 1.21
CA PRO A 25 -12.24 13.35 0.36
C PRO A 25 -11.26 12.57 1.25
N ALA A 26 -11.16 11.27 1.06
CA ALA A 26 -10.19 10.45 1.77
C ALA A 26 -8.78 10.91 1.36
N VAL A 27 -8.06 11.53 2.30
CA VAL A 27 -6.66 11.89 2.08
C VAL A 27 -5.85 10.60 1.91
N ALA A 28 -4.97 10.58 0.91
CA ALA A 28 -3.99 9.53 0.75
C ALA A 28 -3.09 9.44 1.99
N ALA A 29 -3.03 8.26 2.62
CA ALA A 29 -2.10 8.00 3.70
C ALA A 29 -0.89 7.23 3.16
N GLN A 30 0.28 7.48 3.73
CA GLN A 30 1.51 6.77 3.38
C GLN A 30 2.36 6.55 4.63
N GLY A 31 3.19 5.51 4.62
CA GLY A 31 4.06 5.21 5.75
C GLY A 31 4.87 3.93 5.59
N VAL A 32 5.48 3.50 6.69
CA VAL A 32 6.22 2.25 6.79
C VAL A 32 5.58 1.40 7.90
N SER A 33 5.35 0.13 7.63
CA SER A 33 4.80 -0.85 8.57
C SER A 33 5.66 -2.13 8.59
N PRO A 34 5.61 -2.96 9.63
CA PRO A 34 6.38 -4.22 9.66
C PRO A 34 5.97 -5.25 8.58
N SER A 35 4.83 -5.03 7.92
CA SER A 35 4.27 -5.93 6.91
C SER A 35 3.46 -5.17 5.87
N CYS A 36 3.17 -5.83 4.75
CA CYS A 36 2.23 -5.36 3.74
C CYS A 36 0.90 -6.10 3.86
N SER A 37 -0.20 -5.37 3.70
CA SER A 37 -1.54 -5.94 3.59
C SER A 37 -1.84 -6.38 2.15
N GLY A 38 -2.76 -7.33 1.98
CA GLY A 38 -3.23 -7.78 0.67
C GLY A 38 -2.45 -8.98 0.14
N SER A 39 -2.13 -8.97 -1.16
CA SER A 39 -1.44 -10.08 -1.84
C SER A 39 -0.26 -9.59 -2.67
N ILE A 40 0.75 -10.44 -2.85
CA ILE A 40 1.88 -10.15 -3.75
C ILE A 40 1.36 -10.14 -5.18
N VAL A 41 1.49 -9.01 -5.86
CA VAL A 41 1.15 -8.86 -7.29
C VAL A 41 2.38 -8.94 -8.18
N HIS A 42 3.58 -8.66 -7.63
CA HIS A 42 4.83 -8.84 -8.34
C HIS A 42 5.98 -9.09 -7.38
N GLN A 43 7.00 -9.82 -7.82
CA GLN A 43 8.23 -10.03 -7.07
C GLN A 43 9.43 -10.12 -8.00
N ALA A 44 10.61 -9.77 -7.50
CA ALA A 44 11.86 -9.88 -8.23
C ALA A 44 13.01 -10.26 -7.30
N GLY A 45 13.91 -11.12 -7.79
CA GLY A 45 15.14 -11.44 -7.07
C GLY A 45 16.11 -10.26 -7.03
N LEU A 46 16.90 -10.20 -5.96
CA LEU A 46 18.01 -9.25 -5.81
C LEU A 46 19.32 -10.02 -6.03
N TRP A 47 20.08 -9.63 -7.04
CA TRP A 47 21.25 -10.37 -7.50
C TRP A 47 22.50 -9.52 -7.33
N LEU A 48 23.52 -10.06 -6.67
CA LEU A 48 24.85 -9.46 -6.62
C LEU A 48 25.55 -9.59 -7.98
N PRO A 49 26.59 -8.76 -8.22
CA PRO A 49 27.58 -9.05 -9.26
C PRO A 49 28.09 -10.50 -9.10
N GLY A 50 28.03 -11.29 -10.18
CA GLY A 50 28.36 -12.73 -10.14
C GLY A 50 27.15 -13.67 -10.03
N GLY A 51 25.92 -13.15 -9.96
CA GLY A 51 24.71 -13.94 -10.15
C GLY A 51 24.22 -14.67 -8.89
N ASN A 52 24.71 -14.31 -7.71
CA ASN A 52 24.17 -14.84 -6.46
C ASN A 52 22.91 -14.07 -6.03
N GLN A 53 21.79 -14.77 -5.81
CA GLN A 53 20.59 -14.16 -5.28
C GLN A 53 20.71 -13.99 -3.76
N VAL A 54 20.65 -12.75 -3.30
CA VAL A 54 20.80 -12.42 -1.86
C VAL A 54 19.51 -11.94 -1.22
N GLY A 55 18.44 -11.83 -2.00
CA GLY A 55 17.15 -11.41 -1.48
C GLY A 55 16.08 -11.35 -2.54
N ARG A 56 14.99 -10.71 -2.17
CA ARG A 56 13.82 -10.48 -3.01
C ARG A 56 13.14 -9.17 -2.62
N VAL A 57 12.61 -8.48 -3.61
CA VAL A 57 11.64 -7.40 -3.40
C VAL A 57 10.26 -7.86 -3.85
N GLU A 58 9.25 -7.55 -3.05
CA GLU A 58 7.85 -7.91 -3.25
C GLU A 58 7.03 -6.62 -3.34
N LEU A 59 6.18 -6.52 -4.37
CA LEU A 59 5.12 -5.53 -4.49
C LEU A 59 3.81 -6.20 -4.11
N TRP A 60 3.15 -5.63 -3.11
CA TRP A 60 1.88 -6.06 -2.57
C TRP A 60 0.79 -5.05 -2.95
N TYR A 61 -0.42 -5.56 -3.14
CA TYR A 61 -1.60 -4.75 -3.36
C TYR A 61 -2.80 -5.24 -2.54
N SER A 62 -3.57 -4.29 -2.01
CA SER A 62 -4.86 -4.51 -1.35
C SER A 62 -5.89 -3.52 -1.89
N SER A 63 -7.11 -3.97 -2.21
CA SER A 63 -8.19 -3.09 -2.65
C SER A 63 -8.82 -2.25 -1.53
N ALA A 64 -8.44 -2.50 -0.26
CA ALA A 64 -8.91 -1.70 0.87
C ALA A 64 -8.41 -0.25 0.80
N ASN A 65 -9.15 0.68 1.43
CA ASN A 65 -8.80 2.09 1.57
C ASN A 65 -8.46 2.78 0.23
N GLY A 66 -9.30 2.54 -0.79
CA GLY A 66 -9.11 3.13 -2.12
C GLY A 66 -7.92 2.58 -2.89
N GLY A 67 -7.48 1.35 -2.58
CA GLY A 67 -6.29 0.72 -3.16
C GLY A 67 -5.01 1.10 -2.42
N THR A 68 -4.29 0.10 -1.93
CA THR A 68 -3.02 0.26 -1.19
C THR A 68 -1.93 -0.52 -1.87
N ASN A 69 -0.89 0.17 -2.34
CA ASN A 69 0.34 -0.45 -2.82
C ASN A 69 1.36 -0.47 -1.68
N CYS A 70 2.11 -1.56 -1.56
CA CYS A 70 3.12 -1.72 -0.51
C CYS A 70 4.34 -2.49 -1.01
N VAL A 71 5.54 -2.04 -0.65
CA VAL A 71 6.80 -2.68 -1.05
C VAL A 71 7.55 -3.14 0.18
N ILE A 72 8.04 -4.38 0.11
CA ILE A 72 8.93 -4.95 1.13
C ILE A 72 10.10 -5.67 0.44
N THR A 73 11.29 -5.43 0.97
CA THR A 73 12.52 -6.09 0.55
C THR A 73 12.98 -7.02 1.65
N ARG A 74 13.31 -8.26 1.30
CA ARG A 74 13.79 -9.30 2.23
C ARG A 74 15.17 -9.79 1.80
N SER A 75 16.07 -9.92 2.77
CA SER A 75 17.39 -10.54 2.61
C SER A 75 17.31 -12.05 2.90
N PHE A 76 18.08 -12.84 2.17
CA PHE A 76 18.25 -14.29 2.39
C PHE A 76 19.58 -14.64 3.05
N LEU A 77 20.42 -13.64 3.32
CA LEU A 77 21.80 -13.86 3.78
C LEU A 77 21.86 -14.45 5.21
N GLY A 78 20.81 -14.31 6.02
CA GLY A 78 20.77 -14.81 7.40
C GLY A 78 21.83 -14.19 8.34
N SER A 79 22.59 -13.22 7.84
CA SER A 79 23.73 -12.57 8.49
C SER A 79 23.58 -11.05 8.43
N LYS A 80 24.58 -10.35 8.97
CA LYS A 80 24.68 -8.89 8.86
C LYS A 80 24.76 -8.48 7.39
N THR A 81 24.07 -7.39 7.03
CA THR A 81 24.21 -6.70 5.74
C THR A 81 24.75 -5.29 5.98
N ASP A 82 25.18 -4.60 4.92
CA ASP A 82 25.59 -3.19 4.99
C ASP A 82 24.40 -2.24 4.75
N GLY A 83 23.23 -2.79 4.41
CA GLY A 83 21.98 -2.07 4.30
C GLY A 83 20.94 -2.80 3.47
N ILE A 84 19.68 -2.47 3.71
CA ILE A 84 18.54 -2.95 2.94
C ILE A 84 17.64 -1.77 2.64
N GLY A 85 17.09 -1.71 1.43
CA GLY A 85 16.17 -0.65 1.00
C GLY A 85 14.93 -1.19 0.27
N ALA A 86 13.80 -0.54 0.48
CA ALA A 86 12.52 -0.75 -0.19
C ALA A 86 11.97 0.60 -0.66
N TYR A 87 11.60 0.70 -1.93
CA TYR A 87 11.21 1.96 -2.55
C TYR A 87 9.94 1.78 -3.38
N LEU A 88 8.98 2.67 -3.19
CA LEU A 88 7.71 2.72 -3.90
C LEU A 88 7.49 4.13 -4.46
N TRP A 89 7.21 4.21 -5.75
CA TRP A 89 6.81 5.43 -6.43
C TRP A 89 5.48 5.22 -7.14
N LEU A 90 4.60 6.21 -7.08
CA LEU A 90 3.35 6.26 -7.82
C LEU A 90 3.50 7.25 -8.97
N GLN A 91 2.76 6.98 -10.05
CA GLN A 91 2.78 7.80 -11.26
C GLN A 91 2.27 9.23 -11.03
N ASP A 92 1.47 9.45 -9.98
CA ASP A 92 0.96 10.75 -9.56
C ASP A 92 1.98 11.58 -8.74
N GLY A 93 3.21 11.09 -8.58
CA GLY A 93 4.32 11.78 -7.91
C GLY A 93 4.51 11.42 -6.44
N ARG A 94 3.56 10.72 -5.81
CA ARG A 94 3.72 10.24 -4.44
C ARG A 94 4.79 9.15 -4.38
N ASN A 95 5.50 9.11 -3.27
CA ASN A 95 6.52 8.09 -3.03
C ASN A 95 6.75 7.88 -1.53
N VAL A 96 7.22 6.68 -1.21
CA VAL A 96 7.61 6.28 0.13
C VAL A 96 8.77 5.28 0.00
N PHE A 97 9.69 5.35 0.94
CA PHE A 97 10.81 4.44 0.99
C PHE A 97 11.17 4.13 2.43
N ASP A 98 11.80 2.99 2.62
CA ASP A 98 12.41 2.59 3.88
C ASP A 98 13.79 2.02 3.57
N SER A 99 14.82 2.56 4.21
CA SER A 99 16.19 2.13 3.98
C SER A 99 17.09 2.45 5.16
N SER A 100 17.88 1.48 5.60
CA SER A 100 18.87 1.68 6.66
C SER A 100 20.05 0.73 6.52
N ALA A 101 21.24 1.21 6.87
CA ALA A 101 22.45 0.41 7.01
C ALA A 101 22.38 -0.58 8.18
N SER A 102 21.44 -0.39 9.11
CA SER A 102 21.26 -1.26 10.28
C SER A 102 20.34 -2.47 10.00
N TYR A 103 19.67 -2.51 8.86
CA TYR A 103 18.76 -3.59 8.52
C TYR A 103 19.53 -4.83 8.06
N ASN A 104 19.12 -6.00 8.57
CA ASN A 104 19.80 -7.27 8.27
C ASN A 104 18.88 -8.31 7.62
N SER A 105 17.57 -8.19 7.84
CA SER A 105 16.58 -9.18 7.39
C SER A 105 15.59 -8.61 6.39
N TYR A 106 15.11 -7.39 6.58
CA TYR A 106 14.19 -6.74 5.66
C TYR A 106 14.24 -5.22 5.77
N ALA A 107 13.71 -4.55 4.75
CA ALA A 107 13.31 -3.15 4.76
C ALA A 107 11.90 -3.06 4.16
N GLY A 108 11.11 -2.10 4.62
CA GLY A 108 9.81 -1.81 4.04
C GLY A 108 8.65 -2.37 4.84
N GLY A 109 7.63 -2.78 4.08
CA GLY A 109 6.26 -2.40 4.39
C GLY A 109 6.03 -0.92 4.08
N ALA A 110 6.72 -0.37 3.07
CA ALA A 110 6.57 1.00 2.63
C ALA A 110 5.31 1.10 1.75
N TRP A 111 4.27 1.78 2.22
CA TRP A 111 2.93 1.72 1.64
C TRP A 111 2.33 3.10 1.37
N ILE A 112 1.45 3.16 0.36
CA ILE A 112 0.62 4.31 0.01
C ILE A 112 -0.81 3.83 -0.29
N SER A 113 -1.80 4.40 0.40
CA SER A 113 -3.24 4.15 0.16
C SER A 113 -3.88 5.17 -0.78
N ASN A 114 -5.16 4.98 -1.12
CA ASN A 114 -5.88 5.77 -2.13
C ASN A 114 -5.09 5.83 -3.44
N ALA A 115 -4.64 4.67 -3.91
CA ALA A 115 -3.77 4.50 -5.06
C ALA A 115 -4.38 3.61 -6.16
N ALA A 116 -5.66 3.23 -6.05
CA ALA A 116 -6.37 2.52 -7.11
C ALA A 116 -6.34 3.33 -8.42
N GLY A 117 -6.06 2.67 -9.54
CA GLY A 117 -5.91 3.32 -10.85
C GLY A 117 -4.55 3.99 -11.07
N VAL A 118 -3.68 4.10 -10.06
CA VAL A 118 -2.38 4.77 -10.16
C VAL A 118 -1.28 3.74 -10.36
N CYS A 119 -0.58 3.82 -11.50
CA CYS A 119 0.55 2.94 -11.79
C CYS A 119 1.72 3.18 -10.83
N VAL A 120 2.45 2.12 -10.49
CA VAL A 120 3.59 2.17 -9.58
C VAL A 120 4.88 1.72 -10.26
N LYS A 121 5.98 2.19 -9.69
CA LYS A 121 7.34 1.66 -9.84
C LYS A 121 7.81 1.24 -8.46
N TYR A 122 8.65 0.22 -8.41
CA TYR A 122 9.22 -0.23 -7.15
C TYR A 122 10.62 -0.78 -7.33
N LYS A 123 11.42 -0.70 -6.26
CA LYS A 123 12.80 -1.20 -6.21
C LYS A 123 13.05 -1.80 -4.83
N GLY A 124 13.86 -2.85 -4.79
CA GLY A 124 14.54 -3.25 -3.57
C GLY A 124 16.04 -3.25 -3.75
N GLU A 125 16.77 -3.12 -2.64
CA GLU A 125 18.21 -3.34 -2.61
C GLU A 125 18.67 -4.05 -1.35
N VAL A 126 19.78 -4.77 -1.47
CA VAL A 126 20.60 -5.30 -0.37
C VAL A 126 22.04 -4.93 -0.68
N VAL A 127 22.73 -4.32 0.28
CA VAL A 127 24.15 -4.00 0.21
C VAL A 127 24.93 -5.03 1.02
N LEU A 128 25.95 -5.63 0.41
CA LEU A 128 26.81 -6.62 1.05
C LEU A 128 28.25 -6.43 0.61
N ASN A 129 29.15 -6.17 1.56
CA ASN A 129 30.57 -5.95 1.35
C ASN A 129 30.86 -4.87 0.29
N GLY A 130 30.02 -3.82 0.25
CA GLY A 130 30.10 -2.75 -0.74
C GLY A 130 29.43 -3.04 -2.10
N ASP A 131 29.03 -4.27 -2.38
CA ASP A 131 28.25 -4.62 -3.58
C ASP A 131 26.76 -4.35 -3.36
N VAL A 132 26.06 -3.89 -4.40
CA VAL A 132 24.63 -3.58 -4.34
C VAL A 132 23.86 -4.57 -5.21
N ALA A 133 23.06 -5.43 -4.58
CA ALA A 133 22.07 -6.24 -5.27
C ALA A 133 20.78 -5.44 -5.42
N THR A 134 20.27 -5.31 -6.64
CA THR A 134 19.01 -4.59 -6.92
C THR A 134 18.03 -5.45 -7.70
N GLY A 135 16.75 -5.07 -7.64
CA GLY A 135 15.68 -5.71 -8.38
C GLY A 135 14.39 -4.90 -8.28
N GLY A 136 13.33 -5.44 -8.87
CA GLY A 136 12.04 -4.78 -9.03
C GLY A 136 11.88 -4.20 -10.43
N ARG A 137 11.12 -3.12 -10.56
CA ARG A 137 10.78 -2.49 -11.84
C ARG A 137 10.88 -0.96 -11.77
N PRO A 138 12.05 -0.37 -11.45
CA PRO A 138 12.18 1.08 -11.32
C PRO A 138 12.08 1.84 -12.66
N GLY A 139 12.31 1.17 -13.79
CA GLY A 139 12.36 1.81 -15.11
C GLY A 139 10.99 2.09 -15.75
N SER A 140 9.93 1.37 -15.37
CA SER A 140 8.64 1.43 -16.08
C SER A 140 7.45 1.38 -15.14
N TRP A 141 6.47 2.24 -15.38
CA TRP A 141 5.19 2.24 -14.66
C TRP A 141 4.38 0.97 -14.99
N GLY A 142 3.72 0.39 -13.99
CA GLY A 142 2.81 -0.75 -14.13
C GLY A 142 2.03 -1.00 -12.84
N ASN A 143 1.23 -2.07 -12.78
CA ASN A 143 0.44 -2.45 -11.60
C ASN A 143 -0.44 -1.28 -11.09
N CYS A 144 -1.35 -0.80 -11.92
CA CYS A 144 -2.11 0.45 -11.73
C CYS A 144 -3.34 0.31 -10.83
N GLY A 145 -3.14 -0.30 -9.66
CA GLY A 145 -4.19 -0.67 -8.72
C GLY A 145 -5.03 -1.87 -9.14
#